data_AF-A0A966YH40-F1
#
_entry.id   AF-A0A966YH40-F1
#
_cell.length_a   1.000
_cell.length_b   1.000
_cell.length_c   1.000
_cell.angle_alpha   90.00
_cell.angle_beta   90.00
_cell.angle_gamma   90.00
#
_symmetry.space_group_name_H-M   'P 1'
#
loop_
_entity.id
_entity.type
_entity.pdbx_description
1 polymer ?
#
loop_
_entity_poly.entity_id
_entity_poly.type
_entity_poly.pdbx_seq_one_letter_code
_entity_poly.pdbx_strand_id
1 'polypeptide(L)'
;VDGLQQDASIHLDASHLQAVLRFARVCTNPAVLNKAVALATYACRLPEDFRYPGDPPFTDFGTASRLFYAAQLGDDVDEAVAFFQQAATEADQYDAPTAWDTLAVLLARLNRPSAALEAVLARPADRGPAQPAPLAATLPPLVELAHAAGAGDRLRAACLERDDVITFAASLARDAAG
;
A
#
# COMPACT_ATOMS: atom_id res chain seq x y z
N VAL A 1 -41.93 13.50 -6.10
CA VAL A 1 -40.61 14.08 -6.40
C VAL A 1 -39.75 13.87 -5.17
N ASP A 2 -39.09 12.71 -5.07
CA ASP A 2 -38.39 12.29 -3.84
C ASP A 2 -37.19 11.37 -4.14
N GLY A 3 -37.19 10.70 -5.31
CA GLY A 3 -36.08 9.85 -5.74
C GLY A 3 -34.77 10.60 -6.06
N LEU A 4 -34.84 11.83 -6.60
CA LEU A 4 -33.63 12.58 -6.99
C LEU A 4 -32.78 13.04 -5.79
N GLN A 5 -33.38 13.26 -4.62
CA GLN A 5 -32.65 13.63 -3.40
C GLN A 5 -32.01 12.41 -2.73
N GLN A 6 -32.66 11.24 -2.78
CA GLN A 6 -32.12 9.99 -2.26
C GLN A 6 -30.93 9.49 -3.09
N ASP A 7 -31.02 9.60 -4.42
CA ASP A 7 -29.94 9.17 -5.33
C ASP A 7 -28.67 10.02 -5.12
N ALA A 8 -28.82 11.36 -5.08
CA ALA A 8 -27.72 12.29 -4.83
C ALA A 8 -27.09 12.12 -3.44
N SER A 9 -27.88 11.83 -2.40
CA SER A 9 -27.34 11.58 -1.06
C SER A 9 -26.54 10.28 -0.99
N ILE A 10 -26.97 9.22 -1.67
CA ILE A 10 -26.26 7.93 -1.69
C ILE A 10 -24.92 8.06 -2.43
N HIS A 11 -24.86 8.83 -3.53
CA HIS A 11 -23.61 9.12 -4.24
C HIS A 11 -22.62 9.93 -3.38
N LEU A 12 -23.12 10.89 -2.60
CA LEU A 12 -22.30 11.61 -1.62
C LEU A 12 -21.78 10.66 -0.55
N ASP A 13 -22.60 9.75 -0.03
CA ASP A 13 -22.16 8.79 0.99
C ASP A 13 -21.11 7.80 0.45
N ALA A 14 -21.27 7.33 -0.79
CA ALA A 14 -20.29 6.43 -1.43
C ALA A 14 -18.93 7.11 -1.65
N SER A 15 -18.92 8.36 -2.13
CA SER A 15 -17.67 9.12 -2.29
C SER A 15 -17.01 9.48 -0.96
N HIS A 16 -17.79 9.81 0.08
CA HIS A 16 -17.26 10.00 1.44
C HIS A 16 -16.68 8.71 2.01
N LEU A 17 -17.37 7.57 1.83
CA LEU A 17 -16.88 6.26 2.24
C LEU A 17 -15.52 5.94 1.59
N GLN A 18 -15.38 6.22 0.30
CA GLN A 18 -14.09 6.06 -0.39
C GLN A 18 -13.01 6.98 0.15
N ALA A 19 -13.32 8.25 0.40
CA ALA A 19 -12.37 9.18 0.99
C ALA A 19 -11.92 8.71 2.40
N VAL A 20 -12.85 8.31 3.26
CA VAL A 20 -12.57 7.81 4.62
C VAL A 20 -11.66 6.59 4.58
N LEU A 21 -11.97 5.62 3.73
CA LEU A 21 -11.14 4.42 3.56
C LEU A 21 -9.76 4.83 3.01
N ARG A 22 -9.67 5.63 1.95
CA ARG A 22 -8.37 6.11 1.43
C ARG A 22 -7.52 6.80 2.51
N PHE A 23 -8.09 7.64 3.35
CA PHE A 23 -7.37 8.27 4.46
C PHE A 23 -6.96 7.30 5.56
N ALA A 24 -7.80 6.30 5.88
CA ALA A 24 -7.47 5.29 6.88
C ALA A 24 -6.24 4.43 6.50
N ARG A 25 -5.80 4.44 5.23
CA ARG A 25 -4.61 3.68 4.79
C ARG A 25 -3.31 4.08 5.51
N VAL A 26 -3.18 5.32 5.97
CA VAL A 26 -1.98 5.75 6.73
C VAL A 26 -2.05 5.37 8.21
N CYS A 27 -3.19 4.88 8.69
CA CYS A 27 -3.38 4.47 10.08
C CYS A 27 -2.91 3.03 10.31
N THR A 28 -2.38 2.77 11.50
CA THR A 28 -1.96 1.42 11.97
C THR A 28 -2.59 1.03 13.30
N ASN A 29 -3.36 1.92 13.93
CA ASN A 29 -4.04 1.63 15.19
C ASN A 29 -5.12 0.53 14.99
N PRO A 30 -5.08 -0.59 15.73
CA PRO A 30 -6.04 -1.68 15.57
C PRO A 30 -7.51 -1.27 15.69
N ALA A 31 -7.84 -0.30 16.56
CA ALA A 31 -9.22 0.19 16.70
C ALA A 31 -9.69 0.96 15.46
N VAL A 32 -8.78 1.66 14.78
CA VAL A 32 -9.08 2.34 13.50
C VAL A 32 -9.19 1.32 12.38
N LEU A 33 -8.27 0.33 12.33
CA LEU A 33 -8.30 -0.74 11.34
C LEU A 33 -9.59 -1.56 11.40
N ASN A 34 -10.05 -1.92 12.60
CA ASN A 34 -11.34 -2.62 12.77
C ASN A 34 -12.52 -1.84 12.18
N LYS A 35 -12.57 -0.51 12.39
CA LYS A 35 -13.60 0.34 11.78
C LYS A 35 -13.46 0.39 10.26
N ALA A 36 -12.22 0.48 9.76
CA ALA A 36 -11.96 0.47 8.32
C ALA A 36 -12.37 -0.85 7.66
N VAL A 37 -12.15 -2.00 8.32
CA VAL A 37 -12.65 -3.31 7.86
C VAL A 37 -14.18 -3.32 7.77
N ALA A 38 -14.87 -2.82 8.80
CA ALA A 38 -16.33 -2.76 8.81
C ALA A 38 -16.87 -1.89 7.66
N LEU A 39 -16.26 -0.72 7.44
CA LEU A 39 -16.61 0.19 6.35
C LEU A 39 -16.29 -0.41 4.97
N ALA A 40 -15.15 -1.08 4.80
CA ALA A 40 -14.80 -1.76 3.56
C ALA A 40 -15.74 -2.94 3.27
N THR A 41 -16.16 -3.67 4.30
CA THR A 41 -17.17 -4.73 4.20
C THR A 41 -18.52 -4.18 3.77
N TYR A 42 -18.90 -3.01 4.29
CA TYR A 42 -20.09 -2.29 3.82
C TYR A 42 -19.94 -1.87 2.35
N ALA A 43 -18.79 -1.32 1.95
CA ALA A 43 -18.50 -0.96 0.56
C ALA A 43 -18.66 -2.14 -0.41
N CYS A 44 -18.30 -3.36 0.00
CA CYS A 44 -18.47 -4.57 -0.81
C CYS A 44 -19.95 -4.94 -1.06
N ARG A 45 -20.88 -4.42 -0.25
CA ARG A 45 -22.32 -4.73 -0.31
C ARG A 45 -23.14 -3.65 -1.01
N LEU A 46 -22.51 -2.55 -1.41
CA LEU A 46 -23.18 -1.51 -2.17
C LEU A 46 -23.66 -2.07 -3.53
N PRO A 47 -24.80 -1.60 -4.05
CA PRO A 47 -25.19 -1.91 -5.43
C PRO A 47 -24.10 -1.46 -6.41
N GLU A 48 -23.99 -2.13 -7.55
CA GLU A 48 -22.93 -1.91 -8.54
C GLU A 48 -22.83 -0.44 -8.99
N ASP A 49 -23.97 0.22 -9.18
CA ASP A 49 -24.06 1.64 -9.56
C ASP A 49 -23.42 2.61 -8.53
N PHE A 50 -23.22 2.16 -7.29
CA PHE A 50 -22.60 2.93 -6.21
C PHE A 50 -21.21 2.42 -5.83
N ARG A 51 -20.67 1.42 -6.55
CA ARG A 51 -19.31 0.90 -6.37
C ARG A 51 -18.36 1.56 -7.35
N TYR A 52 -17.97 2.79 -7.06
CA TYR A 52 -16.99 3.50 -7.89
C TYR A 52 -15.62 2.80 -7.87
N PRO A 53 -14.92 2.72 -9.00
CA PRO A 53 -13.56 2.21 -9.02
C PRO A 53 -12.62 3.17 -8.29
N GLY A 54 -11.65 2.62 -7.55
CA GLY A 54 -10.52 3.38 -7.05
C GLY A 54 -9.30 3.32 -7.98
N ASP A 55 -8.24 4.02 -7.61
CA ASP A 55 -6.95 3.91 -8.29
C ASP A 55 -6.31 2.54 -7.98
N PRO A 56 -5.68 1.86 -8.95
CA PRO A 56 -4.91 0.65 -8.69
C PRO A 56 -3.87 0.86 -7.56
N PRO A 57 -3.68 -0.13 -6.66
CA PRO A 57 -4.25 -1.48 -6.66
C PRO A 57 -5.64 -1.59 -6.00
N PHE A 58 -6.36 -0.48 -5.81
CA PHE A 58 -7.67 -0.42 -5.16
C PHE A 58 -8.82 -0.22 -6.15
N THR A 59 -8.73 -0.81 -7.35
CA THR A 59 -9.76 -0.70 -8.39
C THR A 59 -11.09 -1.27 -7.93
N ASP A 60 -11.13 -2.52 -7.44
CA ASP A 60 -12.27 -2.98 -6.62
C ASP A 60 -12.10 -2.44 -5.20
N PHE A 61 -12.55 -1.19 -5.02
CA PHE A 61 -12.23 -0.39 -3.86
C PHE A 61 -12.61 -1.03 -2.54
N GLY A 62 -13.79 -1.67 -2.47
CA GLY A 62 -14.27 -2.34 -1.27
C GLY A 62 -13.40 -3.55 -0.91
N THR A 63 -13.22 -4.46 -1.88
CA THR A 63 -12.47 -5.71 -1.70
C THR A 63 -11.01 -5.46 -1.37
N ALA A 64 -10.32 -4.60 -2.14
CA ALA A 64 -8.92 -4.26 -1.91
C ALA A 64 -8.72 -3.55 -0.56
N SER A 65 -9.63 -2.63 -0.20
CA SER A 65 -9.60 -1.99 1.12
C SER A 65 -9.77 -3.01 2.25
N ARG A 66 -10.72 -3.94 2.12
CA ARG A 66 -10.96 -5.00 3.12
C ARG A 66 -9.71 -5.84 3.34
N LEU A 67 -9.12 -6.37 2.26
CA LEU A 67 -7.90 -7.17 2.32
C LEU A 67 -6.74 -6.40 2.97
N PHE A 68 -6.55 -5.14 2.59
CA PHE A 68 -5.48 -4.31 3.14
C PHE A 68 -5.59 -4.13 4.66
N TYR A 69 -6.78 -3.83 5.19
CA TYR A 69 -6.96 -3.61 6.63
C TYR A 69 -7.03 -4.92 7.43
N ALA A 70 -7.71 -5.94 6.91
CA ALA A 70 -7.88 -7.22 7.58
C ALA A 70 -6.54 -7.92 7.80
N ALA A 71 -5.65 -7.91 6.80
CA ALA A 71 -4.33 -8.51 6.91
C ALA A 71 -3.50 -7.91 8.07
N GLN A 72 -3.60 -6.60 8.30
CA GLN A 72 -2.91 -5.93 9.40
C GLN A 72 -3.45 -6.32 10.78
N LEU A 73 -4.65 -6.91 10.85
CA LEU A 73 -5.25 -7.48 12.06
C LEU A 73 -4.98 -8.98 12.20
N GLY A 74 -4.34 -9.62 11.21
CA GLY A 74 -4.04 -11.05 11.19
C GLY A 74 -5.02 -11.90 10.38
N ASP A 75 -6.02 -11.29 9.73
CA ASP A 75 -7.05 -11.97 8.95
C ASP A 75 -6.69 -11.97 7.45
N ASP A 76 -6.93 -13.07 6.74
CA ASP A 76 -6.71 -13.19 5.29
C ASP A 76 -5.30 -12.75 4.82
N VAL A 77 -4.27 -12.89 5.67
CA VAL A 77 -2.92 -12.33 5.43
C VAL A 77 -2.33 -12.81 4.11
N ASP A 78 -2.36 -14.11 3.85
CA ASP A 78 -1.74 -14.68 2.64
C ASP A 78 -2.53 -14.32 1.37
N GLU A 79 -3.87 -14.24 1.46
CA GLU A 79 -4.71 -13.77 0.36
C GLU A 79 -4.42 -12.31 0.02
N ALA A 80 -4.34 -11.44 1.04
CA ALA A 80 -4.03 -10.03 0.85
C ALA A 80 -2.64 -9.85 0.23
N VAL A 81 -1.62 -10.57 0.71
CA VAL A 81 -0.27 -10.50 0.13
C VAL A 81 -0.28 -10.97 -1.32
N ALA A 82 -0.94 -12.08 -1.63
CA ALA A 82 -1.05 -12.56 -3.01
C ALA A 82 -1.76 -11.56 -3.92
N PHE A 83 -2.85 -10.96 -3.45
CA PHE A 83 -3.61 -9.94 -4.19
C PHE A 83 -2.74 -8.72 -4.54
N PHE A 84 -2.07 -8.12 -3.55
CA PHE A 84 -1.24 -6.94 -3.80
C PHE A 84 0.05 -7.26 -4.55
N GLN A 85 0.57 -8.48 -4.41
CA GLN A 85 1.71 -8.96 -5.21
C GLN A 85 1.32 -9.06 -6.69
N GLN A 86 0.18 -9.68 -7.01
CA GLN A 86 -0.31 -9.77 -8.37
C GLN A 86 -0.53 -8.38 -8.97
N ALA A 87 -1.22 -7.50 -8.24
CA ALA A 87 -1.46 -6.14 -8.67
C ALA A 87 -0.17 -5.34 -8.92
N ALA A 88 0.88 -5.55 -8.13
CA ALA A 88 2.18 -4.91 -8.34
C ALA A 88 2.93 -5.48 -9.56
N THR A 89 2.87 -6.78 -9.78
CA THR A 89 3.53 -7.43 -10.92
C THR A 89 2.84 -7.10 -12.25
N GLU A 90 1.52 -6.96 -12.26
CA GLU A 90 0.74 -6.55 -13.44
C GLU A 90 0.74 -5.03 -13.67
N ALA A 91 1.17 -4.23 -12.68
CA ALA A 91 1.14 -2.78 -12.76
C ALA A 91 2.03 -2.22 -13.87
N ASP A 92 1.42 -1.49 -14.80
CA ASP A 92 2.12 -0.49 -15.61
C ASP A 92 2.36 0.79 -14.78
N GLN A 93 3.50 1.46 -15.01
CA GLN A 93 3.90 2.67 -14.29
C GLN A 93 2.94 3.84 -14.46
N TYR A 94 2.23 3.88 -15.59
CA TYR A 94 1.27 4.93 -15.90
C TYR A 94 -0.10 4.66 -15.27
N ASP A 95 -0.53 3.39 -15.25
CA ASP A 95 -1.87 3.01 -14.80
C ASP A 95 -1.92 2.70 -13.30
N ALA A 96 -0.83 2.19 -12.72
CA ALA A 96 -0.78 1.71 -11.35
C ALA A 96 0.52 2.12 -10.61
N PRO A 97 0.87 3.42 -10.55
CA PRO A 97 2.15 3.89 -10.03
C PRO A 97 2.41 3.54 -8.56
N THR A 98 1.36 3.27 -7.77
CA THR A 98 1.48 3.04 -6.32
C THR A 98 1.40 1.56 -5.91
N ALA A 99 1.30 0.62 -6.86
CA ALA A 99 1.07 -0.79 -6.54
C ALA A 99 2.25 -1.42 -5.77
N TRP A 100 3.48 -1.21 -6.23
CA TRP A 100 4.69 -1.68 -5.55
C TRP A 100 4.86 -1.06 -4.16
N ASP A 101 4.60 0.25 -4.02
CA ASP A 101 4.69 0.93 -2.73
C ASP A 101 3.63 0.42 -1.75
N THR A 102 2.41 0.14 -2.23
CA THR A 102 1.32 -0.44 -1.43
C THR A 102 1.70 -1.83 -0.91
N LEU A 103 2.26 -2.69 -1.78
CA LEU A 103 2.76 -4.01 -1.41
C LEU A 103 3.87 -3.91 -0.36
N ALA A 104 4.88 -3.07 -0.59
CA ALA A 104 5.99 -2.89 0.34
C ALA A 104 5.50 -2.41 1.71
N VAL A 105 4.57 -1.45 1.76
CA VAL A 105 3.98 -0.96 3.01
C VAL A 105 3.20 -2.07 3.73
N LEU A 106 2.38 -2.85 3.01
CA LEU A 106 1.66 -3.96 3.61
C LEU A 106 2.64 -4.97 4.24
N LEU A 107 3.66 -5.40 3.51
CA LEU A 107 4.67 -6.34 4.00
C LEU A 107 5.43 -5.82 5.22
N ALA A 108 5.79 -4.53 5.22
CA ALA A 108 6.44 -3.91 6.37
C ALA A 108 5.53 -3.93 7.62
N ARG A 109 4.25 -3.62 7.45
CA ARG A 109 3.26 -3.64 8.55
C ARG A 109 2.91 -5.03 9.05
N LEU A 110 3.09 -6.05 8.21
CA LEU A 110 3.02 -7.47 8.58
C LEU A 110 4.30 -7.99 9.25
N ASN A 111 5.25 -7.11 9.57
CA ASN A 111 6.56 -7.45 10.15
C ASN A 111 7.37 -8.41 9.26
N ARG A 112 7.29 -8.22 7.93
CA ARG A 112 8.06 -8.98 6.92
C ARG A 112 9.10 -8.06 6.23
N PRO A 113 10.15 -7.59 6.94
CA PRO A 113 11.06 -6.56 6.43
C PRO A 113 11.82 -6.98 5.18
N SER A 114 12.27 -8.24 5.08
CA SER A 114 12.97 -8.75 3.90
C SER A 114 12.09 -8.72 2.65
N ALA A 115 10.83 -9.15 2.78
CA ALA A 115 9.87 -9.12 1.68
C ALA A 115 9.51 -7.69 1.28
N ALA A 116 9.35 -6.79 2.26
CA ALA A 116 9.09 -5.38 2.02
C ALA A 116 10.24 -4.71 1.24
N LEU A 117 11.50 -4.99 1.62
CA LEU A 117 12.67 -4.50 0.91
C LEU A 117 12.69 -5.02 -0.53
N GLU A 118 12.52 -6.32 -0.75
CA GLU A 118 12.53 -6.88 -2.10
C GLU A 118 11.40 -6.33 -2.97
N ALA A 119 10.21 -6.04 -2.42
CA ALA A 119 9.16 -5.35 -3.15
C ALA A 119 9.58 -3.96 -3.63
N VAL A 120 10.30 -3.18 -2.81
CA VAL A 120 10.83 -1.88 -3.25
C VAL A 120 11.89 -2.05 -4.34
N LEU A 121 12.81 -3.01 -4.17
CA LEU A 121 13.91 -3.23 -5.11
C LEU A 121 13.45 -3.79 -6.45
N ALA A 122 12.38 -4.59 -6.46
CA ALA A 122 11.76 -5.15 -7.65
C ALA A 122 11.01 -4.11 -8.50
N ARG A 123 10.75 -2.91 -7.96
CA ARG A 123 10.14 -1.81 -8.72
C ARG A 123 11.02 -1.46 -9.93
N PRO A 124 10.49 -1.54 -11.17
CA PRO A 124 11.28 -1.27 -12.36
C PRO A 124 11.92 0.14 -12.35
N ALA A 125 13.15 0.22 -12.86
CA ALA A 125 14.02 1.40 -12.72
C ALA A 125 13.72 2.52 -13.73
N ASP A 126 13.08 2.18 -14.84
CA ASP A 126 12.63 3.07 -15.91
C ASP A 126 11.40 3.92 -15.55
N ARG A 127 10.76 3.62 -14.41
CA ARG A 127 9.49 4.22 -13.97
C ARG A 127 9.57 5.65 -13.45
N GLY A 128 10.73 6.31 -13.56
CA GLY A 128 10.97 7.64 -13.02
C GLY A 128 10.96 7.68 -11.49
N PRO A 129 11.10 8.87 -10.88
CA PRO A 129 11.02 9.01 -9.43
C PRO A 129 9.62 8.61 -8.93
N ALA A 130 9.57 7.91 -7.79
CA ALA A 130 8.31 7.58 -7.14
C ALA A 130 7.50 8.86 -6.92
N GLN A 131 6.25 8.89 -7.38
CA GLN A 131 5.38 10.00 -7.08
C GLN A 131 5.09 10.00 -5.57
N PRO A 132 5.14 11.16 -4.90
CA PRO A 132 4.89 11.21 -3.47
C PRO A 132 3.45 10.79 -3.16
N ALA A 133 3.29 9.57 -2.65
CA ALA A 133 2.02 9.02 -2.22
C ALA A 133 1.97 8.98 -0.68
N PRO A 134 0.88 9.45 -0.02
CA PRO A 134 0.78 9.45 1.44
C PRO A 134 1.00 8.08 2.09
N LEU A 135 0.60 7.00 1.40
CA LEU A 135 0.83 5.64 1.89
C LEU A 135 2.32 5.25 1.84
N ALA A 136 3.00 5.54 0.74
CA ALA A 136 4.43 5.25 0.57
C ALA A 136 5.28 5.96 1.64
N ALA A 137 4.87 7.16 2.06
CA ALA A 137 5.52 7.90 3.15
C ALA A 137 5.42 7.22 4.53
N THR A 138 4.59 6.17 4.68
CA THR A 138 4.52 5.36 5.91
C THR A 138 5.44 4.15 5.90
N LEU A 139 6.14 3.89 4.80
CA LEU A 139 7.14 2.83 4.74
C LEU A 139 8.35 3.22 5.61
N PRO A 140 8.89 2.30 6.44
CA PRO A 140 10.14 2.57 7.15
C PRO A 140 11.27 2.89 6.16
N PRO A 141 12.27 3.71 6.56
CA PRO A 141 13.43 3.98 5.72
C PRO A 141 14.09 2.70 5.20
N LEU A 142 14.54 2.69 3.93
CA LEU A 142 15.11 1.48 3.31
C LEU A 142 16.30 0.92 4.09
N VAL A 143 17.11 1.80 4.70
CA VAL A 143 18.22 1.42 5.57
C VAL A 143 17.76 0.67 6.82
N GLU A 144 16.61 1.03 7.39
CA GLU A 144 16.03 0.34 8.55
C GLU A 144 15.44 -1.00 8.13
N LEU A 145 14.74 -1.06 6.99
CA LEU A 145 14.23 -2.33 6.44
C LEU A 145 15.37 -3.29 6.13
N ALA A 146 16.45 -2.83 5.48
CA ALA A 146 17.61 -3.65 5.17
C ALA A 146 18.32 -4.13 6.43
N HIS A 147 18.48 -3.27 7.43
CA HIS A 147 19.05 -3.67 8.71
C HIS A 147 18.19 -4.74 9.42
N ALA A 148 16.88 -4.53 9.52
CA ALA A 148 15.95 -5.50 10.11
C ALA A 148 15.90 -6.83 9.32
N ALA A 149 16.17 -6.78 8.02
CA ALA A 149 16.24 -7.95 7.13
C ALA A 149 17.62 -8.63 7.09
N GLY A 150 18.66 -8.06 7.70
CA GLY A 150 20.06 -8.52 7.52
C GLY A 150 20.56 -8.40 6.07
N ALA A 151 20.00 -7.47 5.30
CA ALA A 151 20.14 -7.35 3.84
C ALA A 151 20.89 -6.08 3.41
N GLY A 152 21.83 -5.59 4.22
CA GLY A 152 22.61 -4.38 3.95
C GLY A 152 23.37 -4.44 2.62
N ASP A 153 24.07 -5.55 2.34
CA ASP A 153 24.79 -5.75 1.08
C ASP A 153 23.86 -5.73 -0.14
N ARG A 154 22.69 -6.33 0.00
CA ARG A 154 21.66 -6.39 -1.05
C ARG A 154 21.13 -4.99 -1.37
N LEU A 155 20.85 -4.18 -0.35
CA LEU A 155 20.44 -2.78 -0.53
C LEU A 155 21.54 -1.99 -1.23
N ARG A 156 22.80 -2.10 -0.78
CA ARG A 156 23.94 -1.40 -1.38
C ARG A 156 24.15 -1.76 -2.84
N ALA A 157 24.04 -3.03 -3.21
CA ALA A 157 24.12 -3.46 -4.61
C ALA A 157 23.06 -2.77 -5.47
N ALA A 158 21.81 -2.70 -5.00
CA ALA A 158 20.73 -2.02 -5.71
C ALA A 158 20.95 -0.49 -5.78
N CYS A 159 21.52 0.13 -4.75
CA CYS A 159 21.87 1.55 -4.78
C CYS A 159 22.91 1.87 -5.87
N LEU A 160 23.90 0.99 -6.07
CA LEU A 160 24.89 1.16 -7.14
C LEU A 160 24.26 1.06 -8.53
N GLU A 161 23.33 0.12 -8.74
CA GLU A 161 22.61 -0.03 -10.00
C GLU A 161 21.73 1.19 -10.32
N ARG A 162 21.23 1.88 -9.30
CA ARG A 162 20.26 2.98 -9.41
C ARG A 162 20.87 4.36 -9.19
N ASP A 163 22.19 4.45 -9.05
CA ASP A 163 22.94 5.67 -8.72
C ASP A 163 22.42 6.41 -7.47
N ASP A 164 21.92 5.66 -6.48
CA ASP A 164 21.42 6.19 -5.20
C ASP A 164 22.53 6.26 -4.16
N VAL A 165 23.42 7.23 -4.34
CA VAL A 165 24.60 7.43 -3.50
C VAL A 165 24.25 7.79 -2.05
N ILE A 166 23.10 8.43 -1.84
CA ILE A 166 22.64 8.86 -0.51
C ILE A 166 22.23 7.64 0.31
N THR A 167 21.36 6.77 -0.24
CA THR A 167 20.94 5.55 0.45
C THR A 167 22.11 4.58 0.64
N PHE A 168 23.04 4.50 -0.31
CA PHE A 168 24.27 3.70 -0.17
C PHE A 168 25.09 4.14 1.05
N ALA A 169 25.39 5.44 1.16
CA ALA A 169 26.17 5.99 2.26
C ALA A 169 25.45 5.81 3.61
N ALA A 170 24.13 6.02 3.64
CA ALA A 170 23.32 5.80 4.83
C ALA A 170 23.33 4.33 5.29
N SER A 171 23.31 3.38 4.35
CA SER A 171 23.44 1.94 4.66
C SER A 171 24.80 1.60 5.29
N LEU A 172 25.91 2.13 4.76
CA LEU A 172 27.24 1.93 5.35
C LEU A 172 27.34 2.51 6.76
N ALA A 173 26.81 3.71 6.97
CA ALA A 173 26.82 4.37 8.27
C ALA A 173 26.01 3.57 9.31
N ARG A 174 24.89 2.95 8.89
CA ARG A 174 24.07 2.12 9.77
C ARG A 174 24.80 0.87 10.26
N ASP A 175 25.51 0.18 9.38
CA ASP A 175 26.26 -1.03 9.73
C ASP A 175 27.47 -0.72 10.62
N ALA A 176 28.11 0.44 10.44
CA ALA A 176 29.22 0.88 11.29
C ALA A 176 28.80 1.29 12.72
N ALA A 177 27.51 1.53 12.94
CA ALA A 177 26.95 1.97 14.22
C ALA A 177 26.32 0.85 15.07
N GLY A 178 26.27 -0.39 14.55
CA GLY A 178 25.80 -1.59 15.25
C GLY A 178 26.96 -2.40 15.82
#